data_AF-A0A7J8C7U5-F1
#
_entry.id   AF-A0A7J8C7U5-F1
#
_cell.length_a   1.000
_cell.length_b   1.000
_cell.length_c   1.000
_cell.angle_alpha   90.00
_cell.angle_beta   90.00
_cell.angle_gamma   90.00
#
_symmetry.space_group_name_H-M   'P 1'
#
loop_
_entity.id
_entity.type
_entity.pdbx_description
1 polymer ?
#
loop_
_entity_poly.entity_id
_entity_poly.type
_entity_poly.pdbx_seq_one_letter_code
_entity_poly.pdbx_strand_id
1 'polypeptide(L)'
;MSTFSSATVWLCLAAAVAALGGLVLCKLSPGQGGRKVVCLAGLWGGACLLSLSLFWGLVFFSLSCFILYLYLSSQELLPVDQKAVLITGGDSGIGHALSKYLDQLGFTVIAGVLDENGAGAEELRRTCSKRFSVLQLDVTNSQQIKDAYSKVVQKVQNRGLWAVVNNAGILGLPTDGELIPMTHYKQCMAVNFFGAVEVTKVFLPLLRKSKGRLVNISSMAGGVPFLKLAAYGSSKAALSMFSAVMRQELSKWEVKVSIIQPGGFKTNITGTSEARERLVKDILDHLTPDVREEYGQEYILAQKKVFNSFRLRLSSDLCPVLEDIRHAISAKRPFTFYTPGAGAYLWFCFVSFSPTGIFDYFNQKMHAFNNDMPRVLGMRNCKKKAM
;
A
#
# COMPACT_ATOMS: atom_id res chain seq x y z
N MET A 1 -11.83 -46.77 42.89
CA MET A 1 -11.73 -45.32 43.08
C MET A 1 -10.31 -44.89 42.74
N SER A 2 -10.09 -44.39 41.52
CA SER A 2 -8.84 -43.75 41.13
C SER A 2 -9.10 -42.81 39.96
N THR A 3 -9.08 -41.52 40.28
CA THR A 3 -8.56 -40.43 39.45
C THR A 3 -9.08 -40.33 38.00
N PHE A 4 -10.33 -39.90 37.84
CA PHE A 4 -10.56 -38.82 36.85
C PHE A 4 -9.85 -37.60 37.42
N SER A 5 -8.59 -37.42 37.02
CA SER A 5 -7.79 -36.28 37.45
C SER A 5 -8.55 -35.00 37.16
N SER A 6 -8.71 -34.15 38.17
CA SER A 6 -9.19 -32.77 38.04
C SER A 6 -8.63 -32.08 36.79
N ALA A 7 -7.36 -32.35 36.44
CA ALA A 7 -6.68 -31.79 35.28
C ALA A 7 -7.34 -32.10 33.94
N THR A 8 -7.87 -33.32 33.70
CA THR A 8 -8.49 -33.66 32.40
C THR A 8 -9.83 -32.96 32.20
N VAL A 9 -10.59 -32.75 33.27
CA VAL A 9 -11.85 -31.99 33.22
C VAL A 9 -11.56 -30.51 32.94
N TRP A 10 -10.55 -29.92 33.60
CA TRP A 10 -10.10 -28.56 33.32
C TRP A 10 -9.54 -28.39 31.90
N LEU A 11 -8.81 -29.38 31.39
CA LEU A 11 -8.32 -29.43 30.01
C LEU A 11 -9.48 -29.39 29.00
N CYS A 12 -10.50 -30.22 29.20
CA CYS A 12 -11.67 -30.25 28.33
C CYS A 12 -12.48 -28.94 28.39
N LEU A 13 -12.65 -28.36 29.58
CA LEU A 13 -13.33 -27.07 29.75
C LEU A 13 -12.57 -25.91 29.11
N ALA A 14 -11.26 -25.83 29.30
CA ALA A 14 -10.43 -24.79 28.69
C ALA A 14 -10.40 -24.91 27.15
N ALA A 15 -10.30 -26.13 26.62
CA ALA A 15 -10.37 -26.38 25.18
C ALA A 15 -11.74 -25.99 24.60
N ALA A 16 -12.83 -26.34 25.29
CA ALA A 16 -14.18 -25.97 24.86
C ALA A 16 -14.40 -24.45 24.88
N VAL A 17 -13.94 -23.75 25.93
CA VAL A 17 -14.05 -22.27 26.03
C VAL A 17 -13.17 -21.58 24.99
N ALA A 18 -11.96 -22.07 24.71
CA ALA A 18 -11.11 -21.54 23.66
C ALA A 18 -11.70 -21.75 22.26
N ALA A 19 -12.28 -22.93 21.99
CA ALA A 19 -12.92 -23.24 20.72
C ALA A 19 -14.21 -22.45 20.49
N LEU A 20 -15.08 -22.35 21.50
CA LEU A 20 -16.32 -21.57 21.44
C LEU A 20 -16.03 -20.06 21.38
N GLY A 21 -15.07 -19.57 22.16
CA GLY A 21 -14.58 -18.19 22.09
C GLY A 21 -14.02 -17.86 20.70
N GLY A 22 -13.17 -18.72 20.16
CA GLY A 22 -12.64 -18.58 18.79
C GLY A 22 -13.74 -18.53 17.73
N LEU A 23 -14.74 -19.42 17.81
CA LEU A 23 -15.87 -19.48 16.87
C LEU A 23 -16.79 -18.25 16.94
N VAL A 24 -17.10 -17.77 18.14
CA VAL A 24 -17.93 -16.56 18.34
C VAL A 24 -17.18 -15.31 17.85
N LEU A 25 -15.88 -15.21 18.14
CA LEU A 25 -15.06 -14.08 17.72
C LEU A 25 -14.78 -14.06 16.21
N CYS A 26 -14.65 -15.23 15.58
CA CYS A 26 -14.52 -15.34 14.13
C CYS A 26 -15.82 -14.95 13.38
N LYS A 27 -17.00 -15.02 14.03
CA LYS A 27 -18.25 -14.46 13.48
C LYS A 27 -18.36 -12.93 13.61
N LEU A 28 -17.66 -12.32 14.57
CA LEU A 28 -17.76 -10.87 14.87
C LEU A 28 -16.74 -9.98 14.13
N SER A 29 -15.65 -10.54 13.57
CA SER A 29 -14.64 -9.73 12.87
C SER A 29 -14.96 -9.52 11.37
N PRO A 30 -14.99 -8.26 10.88
CA PRO A 30 -14.99 -7.97 9.44
C PRO A 30 -13.58 -8.15 8.85
N GLY A 31 -13.49 -8.57 7.58
CA GLY A 31 -12.25 -8.77 6.84
C GLY A 31 -11.56 -10.14 7.05
N GLN A 32 -10.97 -10.70 5.98
CA GLN A 32 -10.31 -12.02 6.00
C GLN A 32 -9.08 -12.09 6.92
N GLY A 33 -8.33 -10.99 7.07
CA GLY A 33 -7.13 -10.92 7.92
C GLY A 33 -7.45 -10.93 9.42
N GLY A 34 -8.47 -10.16 9.82
CA GLY A 34 -8.92 -10.05 11.20
C GLY A 34 -9.39 -11.36 11.81
N ARG A 35 -10.16 -12.13 11.03
CA ARG A 35 -10.65 -13.45 11.44
C ARG A 35 -9.51 -14.42 11.79
N LYS A 36 -8.42 -14.41 11.01
CA LYS A 36 -7.27 -15.31 11.25
C LYS A 36 -6.48 -14.93 12.50
N VAL A 37 -6.23 -13.63 12.72
CA VAL A 37 -5.49 -13.14 13.90
C VAL A 37 -6.28 -13.38 15.19
N VAL A 38 -7.59 -13.16 15.16
CA VAL A 38 -8.48 -13.35 16.30
C VAL A 38 -8.63 -14.83 16.67
N CYS A 39 -8.80 -15.72 15.69
CA CYS A 39 -8.85 -17.16 15.95
C CYS A 39 -7.48 -17.70 16.43
N LEU A 40 -6.34 -17.20 15.93
CA LEU A 40 -5.00 -17.59 16.42
C LEU A 40 -4.72 -17.09 17.85
N ALA A 41 -5.12 -15.87 18.19
CA ALA A 41 -4.95 -15.32 19.55
C ALA A 41 -5.82 -16.04 20.60
N GLY A 42 -7.03 -16.46 20.22
CA GLY A 42 -7.90 -17.27 21.07
C GLY A 42 -7.34 -18.68 21.31
N LEU A 43 -6.86 -19.34 20.25
CA LEU A 43 -6.23 -20.67 20.35
C LEU A 43 -4.93 -20.63 21.16
N TRP A 44 -4.09 -19.61 20.97
CA TRP A 44 -2.85 -19.44 21.71
C TRP A 44 -3.08 -19.11 23.20
N GLY A 45 -4.05 -18.24 23.50
CA GLY A 45 -4.46 -17.94 24.87
C GLY A 45 -4.99 -19.17 25.61
N GLY A 46 -5.77 -20.01 24.92
CA GLY A 46 -6.22 -21.31 25.43
C GLY A 46 -5.07 -22.29 25.68
N ALA A 47 -4.11 -22.38 24.77
CA ALA A 47 -2.93 -23.25 24.93
C ALA A 47 -2.00 -22.80 26.09
N CYS A 48 -1.88 -21.50 26.34
CA CYS A 48 -1.10 -20.95 27.46
C CYS A 48 -1.72 -21.30 28.82
N LEU A 49 -3.05 -21.37 28.93
CA LEU A 49 -3.76 -21.79 30.15
C LEU A 49 -3.54 -23.27 30.49
N LEU A 50 -3.15 -24.10 29.51
CA LEU A 50 -2.94 -25.54 29.66
C LEU A 50 -1.50 -25.94 29.97
N SER A 51 -0.53 -25.05 29.69
CA SER A 51 0.90 -25.37 29.72
C SER A 51 1.71 -24.58 30.75
N LEU A 52 1.15 -23.48 31.27
CA LEU A 52 1.82 -22.59 32.23
C LEU A 52 1.11 -22.64 33.58
N SER A 53 1.82 -22.27 34.66
CA SER A 53 1.19 -22.09 35.96
C SER A 53 -0.04 -21.17 35.86
N LEU A 54 -1.06 -21.41 36.67
CA LEU A 54 -2.33 -20.67 36.65
C LEU A 54 -2.15 -19.14 36.60
N PHE A 55 -1.15 -18.61 37.31
CA PHE A 55 -0.79 -17.19 37.29
C PHE A 55 -0.43 -16.69 35.88
N TRP A 56 0.57 -17.30 35.23
CA TRP A 56 0.99 -16.94 33.87
C TRP A 56 -0.11 -17.19 32.83
N GLY A 57 -0.88 -18.27 32.98
CA GLY A 57 -2.03 -18.55 32.11
C GLY A 57 -3.07 -17.42 32.15
N LEU A 58 -3.42 -16.92 33.34
CA LEU A 58 -4.34 -15.80 33.52
C LEU A 58 -3.77 -14.48 32.96
N VAL A 59 -2.46 -14.24 33.12
CA VAL A 59 -1.78 -13.06 32.55
C VAL A 59 -1.86 -13.08 31.02
N PHE A 60 -1.52 -14.19 30.36
CA PHE A 60 -1.59 -14.29 28.89
C PHE A 60 -3.02 -14.24 28.36
N PHE A 61 -3.98 -14.84 29.07
CA PHE A 61 -5.39 -14.74 28.72
C PHE A 61 -5.90 -13.31 28.83
N SER A 62 -5.61 -12.61 29.94
CA SER A 62 -5.97 -11.21 30.13
C SER A 62 -5.33 -10.31 29.06
N LEU A 63 -4.05 -10.52 28.75
CA LEU A 63 -3.35 -9.81 27.68
C LEU A 63 -3.98 -10.09 26.30
N SER A 64 -4.34 -11.33 26.01
CA SER A 64 -5.03 -11.72 24.76
C SER A 64 -6.40 -11.05 24.66
N CYS A 65 -7.20 -11.09 25.73
CA CYS A 65 -8.49 -10.39 25.80
C CYS A 65 -8.33 -8.87 25.65
N PHE A 66 -7.29 -8.27 26.23
CA PHE A 66 -7.01 -6.85 26.10
C PHE A 66 -6.61 -6.49 24.66
N ILE A 67 -5.70 -7.25 24.04
CA ILE A 67 -5.31 -7.09 22.63
C ILE A 67 -6.53 -7.24 21.72
N LEU A 68 -7.36 -8.25 21.98
CA LEU A 68 -8.60 -8.49 21.24
C LEU A 68 -9.60 -7.35 21.42
N TYR A 69 -9.77 -6.83 22.63
CA TYR A 69 -10.63 -5.67 22.90
C TYR A 69 -10.14 -4.43 22.14
N LEU A 70 -8.83 -4.16 22.16
CA LEU A 70 -8.23 -3.07 21.38
C LEU A 70 -8.45 -3.28 19.88
N TYR A 71 -8.31 -4.52 19.39
CA TYR A 71 -8.55 -4.89 18.01
C TYR A 71 -10.03 -4.67 17.62
N LEU A 72 -10.99 -5.21 18.38
CA LEU A 72 -12.42 -5.05 18.11
C LEU A 72 -12.85 -3.58 18.18
N SER A 73 -12.35 -2.84 19.16
CA SER A 73 -12.60 -1.39 19.29
C SER A 73 -12.04 -0.60 18.09
N SER A 74 -11.00 -1.11 17.43
CA SER A 74 -10.44 -0.49 16.22
C SER A 74 -11.32 -0.69 14.98
N GLN A 75 -12.18 -1.71 14.97
CA GLN A 75 -13.07 -2.04 13.86
C GLN A 75 -14.35 -1.20 13.81
N GLU A 76 -14.64 -0.39 14.85
CA GLU A 76 -15.80 0.52 14.85
C GLU A 76 -15.64 1.57 13.74
N LEU A 77 -16.54 1.53 12.74
CA LEU A 77 -16.55 2.47 11.63
C LEU A 77 -17.46 3.66 11.95
N LEU A 78 -16.93 4.85 11.74
CA LEU A 78 -17.65 6.11 11.88
C LEU A 78 -18.65 6.29 10.72
N PRO A 79 -19.78 6.97 10.93
CA PRO A 79 -20.77 7.23 9.90
C PRO A 79 -20.17 7.99 8.72
N VAL A 80 -20.65 7.72 7.51
CA VAL A 80 -20.10 8.26 6.26
C VAL A 80 -20.66 9.65 5.93
N ASP A 81 -21.87 9.94 6.41
CA ASP A 81 -22.62 11.13 5.99
C ASP A 81 -21.82 12.42 6.16
N GLN A 82 -21.88 13.26 5.13
CA GLN A 82 -21.26 14.59 5.08
C GLN A 82 -19.72 14.61 5.17
N LYS A 83 -19.05 13.46 5.02
CA LYS A 83 -17.58 13.38 4.96
C LYS A 83 -17.07 13.53 3.53
N ALA A 84 -16.27 14.57 3.32
CA ALA A 84 -15.64 14.83 2.03
C ALA A 84 -14.24 14.20 1.92
N VAL A 85 -13.97 13.50 0.81
CA VAL A 85 -12.71 12.80 0.56
C VAL A 85 -12.10 13.31 -0.74
N LEU A 86 -10.87 13.84 -0.68
CA LEU A 86 -10.06 14.15 -1.85
C LEU A 86 -9.18 12.94 -2.19
N ILE A 87 -9.23 12.50 -3.45
CA ILE A 87 -8.38 11.41 -3.97
C ILE A 87 -7.54 11.98 -5.11
N THR A 88 -6.22 11.95 -5.01
CA THR A 88 -5.33 12.35 -6.13
C THR A 88 -5.12 11.18 -7.09
N GLY A 89 -5.01 11.41 -8.40
CA GLY A 89 -4.85 10.34 -9.39
C GLY A 89 -6.11 9.47 -9.51
N GLY A 90 -7.28 10.12 -9.56
CA GLY A 90 -8.58 9.47 -9.58
C GLY A 90 -9.02 8.93 -10.96
N ASP A 91 -8.28 9.22 -12.02
CA ASP A 91 -8.64 8.94 -13.42
C ASP A 91 -8.36 7.50 -13.88
N SER A 92 -7.58 6.72 -13.13
CA SER A 92 -7.34 5.31 -13.44
C SER A 92 -7.01 4.46 -12.20
N GLY A 93 -6.96 3.13 -12.40
CA GLY A 93 -6.44 2.17 -11.41
C GLY A 93 -7.16 2.23 -10.06
N ILE A 94 -6.36 2.24 -8.98
CA ILE A 94 -6.88 2.25 -7.60
C ILE A 94 -7.69 3.52 -7.31
N GLY A 95 -7.21 4.70 -7.72
CA GLY A 95 -7.90 5.97 -7.45
C GLY A 95 -9.29 6.03 -8.11
N HIS A 96 -9.41 5.52 -9.32
CA HIS A 96 -10.67 5.43 -10.05
C HIS A 96 -11.65 4.45 -9.40
N ALA A 97 -11.19 3.23 -9.09
CA ALA A 97 -12.02 2.24 -8.41
C ALA A 97 -12.44 2.72 -7.01
N LEU A 98 -11.54 3.37 -6.27
CA LEU A 98 -11.81 3.96 -4.97
C LEU A 98 -12.84 5.09 -5.06
N SER A 99 -12.75 5.93 -6.08
CA SER A 99 -13.70 7.04 -6.29
C SER A 99 -15.14 6.52 -6.38
N LYS A 100 -15.37 5.50 -7.21
CA LYS A 100 -16.69 4.84 -7.36
C LYS A 100 -17.11 4.15 -6.07
N TYR A 101 -16.19 3.43 -5.44
CA TYR A 101 -16.46 2.67 -4.21
C TYR A 101 -16.87 3.58 -3.05
N LEU A 102 -16.17 4.69 -2.83
CA LEU A 102 -16.50 5.63 -1.75
C LEU A 102 -17.79 6.41 -2.03
N ASP A 103 -18.06 6.76 -3.29
CA ASP A 103 -19.32 7.42 -3.67
C ASP A 103 -20.54 6.50 -3.41
N GLN A 104 -20.43 5.21 -3.76
CA GLN A 104 -21.44 4.19 -3.45
C GLN A 104 -21.71 4.04 -1.95
N LEU A 105 -20.67 4.21 -1.12
CA LEU A 105 -20.79 4.19 0.34
C LEU A 105 -21.38 5.48 0.93
N GLY A 106 -21.59 6.52 0.12
CA GLY A 106 -22.23 7.78 0.54
C GLY A 106 -21.26 8.93 0.82
N PHE A 107 -19.94 8.77 0.60
CA PHE A 107 -18.99 9.86 0.79
C PHE A 107 -19.22 10.99 -0.23
N THR A 108 -18.83 12.21 0.13
CA THR A 108 -18.66 13.30 -0.85
C THR A 108 -17.27 13.17 -1.45
N VAL A 109 -17.17 12.57 -2.63
CA VAL A 109 -15.87 12.27 -3.25
C VAL A 109 -15.45 13.39 -4.20
N ILE A 110 -14.20 13.80 -4.10
CA ILE A 110 -13.54 14.76 -4.98
C ILE A 110 -12.35 14.04 -5.61
N ALA A 111 -12.45 13.68 -6.89
CA ALA A 111 -11.38 13.01 -7.62
C ALA A 111 -10.49 14.04 -8.32
N GLY A 112 -9.28 14.21 -7.80
CA GLY A 112 -8.19 14.93 -8.45
C GLY A 112 -7.61 14.12 -9.61
N VAL A 113 -7.63 14.67 -10.82
CA VAL A 113 -7.20 13.99 -12.05
C VAL A 113 -6.22 14.85 -12.85
N LEU A 114 -5.36 14.21 -13.66
CA LEU A 114 -4.40 14.92 -14.51
C LEU A 114 -5.07 15.65 -15.69
N ASP A 115 -6.18 15.12 -16.21
CA ASP A 115 -6.98 15.75 -17.25
C ASP A 115 -8.45 15.61 -16.88
N GLU A 116 -9.09 16.73 -16.53
CA GLU A 116 -10.50 16.74 -16.18
C GLU A 116 -11.43 16.42 -17.36
N ASN A 117 -10.94 16.47 -18.60
CA ASN A 117 -11.69 16.07 -19.80
C ASN A 117 -11.27 14.68 -20.30
N GLY A 118 -10.38 14.00 -19.59
CA GLY A 118 -9.94 12.65 -19.94
C GLY A 118 -11.05 11.60 -19.76
N ALA A 119 -10.96 10.51 -20.52
CA ALA A 119 -11.98 9.45 -20.52
C ALA A 119 -12.31 8.87 -19.12
N GLY A 120 -11.30 8.75 -18.23
CA GLY A 120 -11.52 8.31 -16.85
C GLY A 120 -12.32 9.31 -16.02
N ALA A 121 -12.08 10.61 -16.20
CA ALA A 121 -12.85 11.65 -15.55
C ALA A 121 -14.30 11.69 -16.05
N GLU A 122 -14.52 11.54 -17.36
CA GLU A 122 -15.84 11.46 -17.96
C GLU A 122 -16.64 10.23 -17.48
N GLU A 123 -15.99 9.07 -17.40
CA GLU A 123 -16.62 7.85 -16.88
C GLU A 123 -17.09 8.04 -15.44
N LEU A 124 -16.27 8.66 -14.59
CA LEU A 124 -16.63 8.94 -13.20
C LEU A 124 -17.79 9.91 -13.10
N ARG A 125 -17.82 10.98 -13.91
CA ARG A 125 -18.96 11.92 -13.94
C ARG A 125 -20.25 11.24 -14.36
N ARG A 126 -20.17 10.29 -15.30
CA ARG A 126 -21.35 9.56 -15.80
C ARG A 126 -21.86 8.52 -14.80
N THR A 127 -20.97 7.89 -14.04
CA THR A 127 -21.31 6.74 -13.20
C THR A 127 -21.52 7.06 -11.72
N CYS A 128 -20.93 8.13 -11.21
CA CYS A 128 -21.03 8.50 -9.80
C CYS A 128 -22.22 9.43 -9.52
N SER A 129 -22.59 9.53 -8.25
CA SER A 129 -23.71 10.33 -7.77
C SER A 129 -23.46 11.84 -7.86
N LYS A 130 -24.49 12.65 -7.56
CA LYS A 130 -24.37 14.12 -7.49
C LYS A 130 -23.42 14.63 -6.41
N ARG A 131 -23.02 13.80 -5.44
CA ARG A 131 -22.04 14.17 -4.39
C ARG A 131 -20.60 14.10 -4.91
N PHE A 132 -20.36 13.32 -5.96
CA PHE A 132 -19.08 13.19 -6.62
C PHE A 132 -18.73 14.44 -7.43
N SER A 133 -17.43 14.76 -7.53
CA SER A 133 -16.93 15.76 -8.47
C SER A 133 -15.52 15.43 -8.92
N VAL A 134 -15.22 15.74 -10.18
CA VAL A 134 -13.87 15.76 -10.72
C VAL A 134 -13.21 17.12 -10.46
N LEU A 135 -11.90 17.11 -10.26
CA LEU A 135 -11.08 18.29 -10.07
C LEU A 135 -9.76 18.14 -10.85
N GLN A 136 -9.45 19.10 -11.74
CA GLN A 136 -8.12 19.21 -12.33
C GLN A 136 -7.04 19.35 -11.24
N LEU A 137 -6.11 18.41 -11.15
CA LEU A 137 -5.07 18.37 -10.13
C LEU A 137 -3.84 17.54 -10.58
N ASP A 138 -2.86 18.23 -11.15
CA ASP A 138 -1.48 17.74 -11.25
C ASP A 138 -0.73 18.02 -9.95
N VAL A 139 -0.35 16.94 -9.25
CA VAL A 139 0.38 17.01 -7.97
C VAL A 139 1.81 17.53 -8.10
N THR A 140 2.33 17.71 -9.32
CA THR A 140 3.62 18.35 -9.57
C THR A 140 3.51 19.84 -9.86
N ASN A 141 2.29 20.36 -9.98
CA ASN A 141 2.02 21.76 -10.27
C ASN A 141 1.44 22.48 -9.03
N SER A 142 2.29 23.25 -8.34
CA SER A 142 1.91 23.99 -7.13
C SER A 142 0.73 24.95 -7.33
N GLN A 143 0.56 25.51 -8.53
CA GLN A 143 -0.57 26.40 -8.81
C GLN A 143 -1.87 25.59 -8.88
N GLN A 144 -1.88 24.45 -9.58
CA GLN A 144 -3.05 23.57 -9.62
C GLN A 144 -3.42 23.05 -8.22
N ILE A 145 -2.45 22.75 -7.36
CA ILE A 145 -2.71 22.36 -5.96
C ILE A 145 -3.42 23.48 -5.19
N LYS A 146 -2.99 24.74 -5.36
CA LYS A 146 -3.64 25.91 -4.71
C LYS A 146 -5.03 26.20 -5.27
N ASP A 147 -5.22 26.06 -6.57
CA ASP A 147 -6.52 26.24 -7.22
C ASP A 147 -7.50 25.14 -6.78
N ALA A 148 -7.02 23.90 -6.72
CA ALA A 148 -7.74 22.76 -6.17
C ALA A 148 -8.15 22.99 -4.71
N TYR A 149 -7.24 23.50 -3.88
CA TYR A 149 -7.55 23.87 -2.50
C TYR A 149 -8.70 24.88 -2.43
N SER A 150 -8.65 25.94 -3.23
CA SER A 150 -9.69 26.98 -3.25
C SER A 150 -11.06 26.41 -3.62
N LYS A 151 -11.13 25.54 -4.64
CA LYS A 151 -12.36 24.84 -5.05
C LYS A 151 -12.88 23.90 -3.95
N VAL A 152 -11.99 23.17 -3.28
CA VAL A 152 -12.38 22.26 -2.19
C VAL A 152 -12.87 23.03 -0.97
N VAL A 153 -12.23 24.15 -0.60
CA VAL A 153 -12.70 25.04 0.49
C VAL A 153 -14.14 25.47 0.25
N GLN A 154 -14.47 25.90 -0.98
CA GLN A 154 -15.84 26.29 -1.33
C GLN A 154 -16.83 25.13 -1.18
N LYS A 155 -16.43 23.91 -1.57
CA LYS A 155 -17.29 22.72 -1.50
C LYS A 155 -17.53 22.21 -0.08
N VAL A 156 -16.51 22.22 0.78
CA VAL A 156 -16.60 21.66 2.14
C VAL A 156 -16.97 22.70 3.21
N GLN A 157 -16.73 23.99 2.92
CA GLN A 157 -17.02 25.11 3.81
C GLN A 157 -16.45 24.91 5.23
N ASN A 158 -17.23 25.22 6.26
CA ASN A 158 -16.79 25.14 7.66
C ASN A 158 -16.62 23.70 8.19
N ARG A 159 -17.14 22.69 7.48
CA ARG A 159 -16.99 21.28 7.88
C ARG A 159 -15.55 20.77 7.75
N GLY A 160 -14.75 21.40 6.89
CA GLY A 160 -13.42 20.91 6.54
C GLY A 160 -13.46 19.64 5.68
N LEU A 161 -12.28 19.11 5.37
CA LEU A 161 -12.12 17.94 4.51
C LEU A 161 -11.90 16.72 5.38
N TRP A 162 -12.72 15.67 5.24
CA TRP A 162 -12.59 14.49 6.09
C TRP A 162 -11.34 13.68 5.79
N ALA A 163 -11.01 13.47 4.51
CA ALA A 163 -9.83 12.71 4.15
C ALA A 163 -9.11 13.24 2.91
N VAL A 164 -7.79 13.11 2.91
CA VAL A 164 -6.94 13.21 1.72
C VAL A 164 -6.31 11.85 1.49
N VAL A 165 -6.53 11.29 0.31
CA VAL A 165 -5.91 10.05 -0.17
C VAL A 165 -4.90 10.40 -1.25
N ASN A 166 -3.62 10.48 -0.87
CA ASN A 166 -2.51 10.67 -1.79
C ASN A 166 -2.24 9.35 -2.52
N ASN A 167 -2.94 9.16 -3.63
CA ASN A 167 -2.86 7.98 -4.49
C ASN A 167 -2.06 8.21 -5.79
N ALA A 168 -1.88 9.45 -6.24
CA ALA A 168 -1.18 9.75 -7.49
C ALA A 168 0.24 9.16 -7.46
N GLY A 169 0.63 8.51 -8.56
CA GLY A 169 1.95 7.92 -8.65
C GLY A 169 2.28 7.32 -10.01
N ILE A 170 3.59 7.22 -10.25
CA ILE A 170 4.18 6.62 -11.45
C ILE A 170 5.21 5.55 -11.07
N LEU A 171 5.32 4.51 -11.90
CA LEU A 171 6.29 3.42 -11.73
C LEU A 171 7.62 3.70 -12.45
N GLY A 172 7.56 4.28 -13.65
CA GLY A 172 8.68 4.26 -14.60
C GLY A 172 8.89 2.89 -15.23
N LEU A 173 10.03 2.67 -15.88
CA LEU A 173 10.39 1.35 -16.43
C LEU A 173 11.12 0.52 -15.36
N PRO A 174 10.64 -0.70 -15.03
CA PRO A 174 11.39 -1.61 -14.19
C PRO A 174 12.66 -2.10 -14.90
N THR A 175 13.82 -1.59 -14.48
CA THR A 175 15.14 -1.92 -15.04
C THR A 175 16.21 -1.72 -13.97
N ASP A 176 17.43 -2.15 -14.26
CA ASP A 176 18.55 -2.04 -13.33
C ASP A 176 18.81 -0.58 -12.95
N GLY A 177 19.13 -0.34 -11.67
CA GLY A 177 19.14 1.02 -11.12
C GLY A 177 20.12 1.98 -11.80
N GLU A 178 21.25 1.47 -12.27
CA GLU A 178 22.26 2.21 -13.03
C GLU A 178 21.77 2.65 -14.42
N LEU A 179 20.91 1.85 -15.04
CA LEU A 179 20.36 2.14 -16.38
C LEU A 179 19.27 3.20 -16.35
N ILE A 180 18.77 3.59 -15.17
CA ILE A 180 17.69 4.55 -15.04
C ILE A 180 18.27 5.98 -15.09
N PRO A 181 17.88 6.83 -16.05
CA PRO A 181 18.31 8.22 -16.10
C PRO A 181 17.89 9.00 -14.85
N MET A 182 18.70 9.98 -14.45
CA MET A 182 18.38 10.84 -13.30
C MET A 182 17.07 11.63 -13.47
N THR A 183 16.65 11.89 -14.71
CA THR A 183 15.35 12.49 -15.03
C THR A 183 14.19 11.63 -14.50
N HIS A 184 14.27 10.31 -14.66
CA HIS A 184 13.27 9.37 -14.15
C HIS A 184 13.28 9.28 -12.62
N TYR A 185 14.45 9.27 -11.98
CA TYR A 185 14.53 9.35 -10.50
C TYR A 185 13.85 10.62 -9.97
N LYS A 186 14.16 11.77 -10.58
CA LYS A 186 13.55 13.06 -10.23
C LYS A 186 12.05 13.05 -10.46
N GLN A 187 11.57 12.48 -11.57
CA GLN A 187 10.14 12.41 -11.88
C GLN A 187 9.39 11.51 -10.90
N CYS A 188 9.93 10.32 -10.56
CA CYS A 188 9.36 9.45 -9.53
C CYS A 188 9.28 10.18 -8.19
N MET A 189 10.33 10.91 -7.80
CA MET A 189 10.32 11.68 -6.56
C MET A 189 9.33 12.86 -6.60
N ALA A 190 9.25 13.58 -7.72
CA ALA A 190 8.33 14.70 -7.93
C ALA A 190 6.87 14.26 -7.75
N VAL A 191 6.47 13.16 -8.40
CA VAL A 191 5.07 12.69 -8.34
C VAL A 191 4.79 11.92 -7.04
N ASN A 192 5.58 10.88 -6.75
CA ASN A 192 5.24 9.92 -5.70
C ASN A 192 5.53 10.43 -4.28
N PHE A 193 6.40 11.43 -4.15
CA PHE A 193 6.81 11.97 -2.85
C PHE A 193 6.49 13.45 -2.73
N PHE A 194 7.16 14.33 -3.49
CA PHE A 194 7.00 15.78 -3.32
C PHE A 194 5.56 16.23 -3.57
N GLY A 195 4.89 15.70 -4.57
CA GLY A 195 3.47 16.00 -4.83
C GLY A 195 2.57 15.59 -3.68
N ALA A 196 2.76 14.40 -3.11
CA ALA A 196 2.01 13.96 -1.92
C ALA A 196 2.29 14.85 -0.71
N VAL A 197 3.54 15.26 -0.50
CA VAL A 197 3.95 16.19 0.58
C VAL A 197 3.29 17.54 0.40
N GLU A 198 3.32 18.12 -0.80
CA GLU A 198 2.73 19.43 -1.07
C GLU A 198 1.21 19.43 -0.92
N VAL A 199 0.53 18.43 -1.50
CA VAL A 199 -0.91 18.24 -1.31
C VAL A 199 -1.24 18.09 0.18
N THR A 200 -0.48 17.28 0.93
CA THR A 200 -0.68 17.17 2.38
C THR A 200 -0.57 18.52 3.08
N LYS A 201 0.49 19.30 2.80
CA LYS A 201 0.72 20.61 3.44
C LYS A 201 -0.39 21.60 3.13
N VAL A 202 -0.81 21.69 1.85
CA VAL A 202 -1.83 22.63 1.40
C VAL A 202 -3.20 22.29 2.00
N PHE A 203 -3.57 21.01 2.06
CA PHE A 203 -4.89 20.59 2.55
C PHE A 203 -4.96 20.37 4.07
N LEU A 204 -3.82 20.42 4.78
CA LEU A 204 -3.75 20.22 6.22
C LEU A 204 -4.69 21.12 7.05
N PRO A 205 -4.89 22.41 6.73
CA PRO A 205 -5.85 23.24 7.45
C PRO A 205 -7.28 22.67 7.43
N LEU A 206 -7.70 22.05 6.32
CA LEU A 206 -9.03 21.45 6.19
C LEU A 206 -9.14 20.12 6.94
N LEU A 207 -8.06 19.31 6.95
CA LEU A 207 -7.99 18.09 7.75
C LEU A 207 -8.03 18.38 9.26
N ARG A 208 -7.37 19.45 9.70
CA ARG A 208 -7.39 19.88 11.11
C ARG A 208 -8.79 20.30 11.56
N LYS A 209 -9.54 21.03 10.71
CA LYS A 209 -10.93 21.41 11.00
C LYS A 209 -11.84 20.19 11.24
N SER A 210 -11.65 19.14 10.46
CA SER A 210 -12.49 17.93 10.52
C SER A 210 -11.98 16.85 11.47
N LYS A 211 -10.78 17.02 12.06
CA LYS A 211 -10.02 15.95 12.74
C LYS A 211 -9.93 14.69 11.85
N GLY A 212 -9.59 14.95 10.59
CA GLY A 212 -9.76 14.03 9.48
C GLY A 212 -8.70 12.93 9.38
N ARG A 213 -8.45 12.50 8.14
CA ARG A 213 -7.62 11.35 7.77
C ARG A 213 -6.65 11.74 6.66
N LEU A 214 -5.37 11.45 6.87
CA LEU A 214 -4.37 11.46 5.81
C LEU A 214 -4.01 10.02 5.47
N VAL A 215 -4.27 9.61 4.23
CA VAL A 215 -3.97 8.27 3.75
C VAL A 215 -3.00 8.38 2.59
N ASN A 216 -1.82 7.79 2.74
CA ASN A 216 -0.80 7.79 1.70
C ASN A 216 -0.73 6.38 1.07
N ILE A 217 -0.85 6.31 -0.26
CA ILE A 217 -0.69 5.06 -1.00
C ILE A 217 0.77 4.94 -1.41
N SER A 218 1.49 4.10 -0.68
CA SER A 218 2.86 3.73 -0.97
C SER A 218 2.89 2.44 -1.81
N SER A 219 3.80 1.53 -1.51
CA SER A 219 3.94 0.22 -2.16
C SER A 219 4.74 -0.69 -1.25
N MET A 220 4.59 -2.00 -1.43
CA MET A 220 5.52 -2.97 -0.85
C MET A 220 6.99 -2.64 -1.20
N ALA A 221 7.24 -2.12 -2.41
CA ALA A 221 8.58 -1.66 -2.83
C ALA A 221 9.11 -0.45 -2.04
N GLY A 222 8.29 0.20 -1.21
CA GLY A 222 8.72 1.26 -0.31
C GLY A 222 9.30 0.77 1.01
N GLY A 223 9.17 -0.53 1.35
CA GLY A 223 9.80 -1.11 2.54
C GLY A 223 10.44 -2.48 2.31
N VAL A 224 10.34 -3.03 1.11
CA VAL A 224 11.02 -4.25 0.68
C VAL A 224 11.86 -3.93 -0.57
N PRO A 225 13.18 -4.18 -0.57
CA PRO A 225 14.04 -3.84 -1.69
C PRO A 225 13.87 -4.86 -2.82
N PHE A 226 13.02 -4.54 -3.80
CA PHE A 226 12.86 -5.36 -5.00
C PHE A 226 13.82 -4.93 -6.10
N LEU A 227 14.40 -5.92 -6.79
CA LEU A 227 15.21 -5.68 -7.97
C LEU A 227 14.41 -4.91 -9.02
N LYS A 228 15.14 -4.10 -9.79
CA LYS A 228 14.63 -3.33 -10.93
C LYS A 228 13.61 -2.23 -10.58
N LEU A 229 13.48 -1.87 -9.31
CA LEU A 229 12.55 -0.82 -8.85
C LEU A 229 13.28 0.31 -8.09
N ALA A 230 14.54 0.61 -8.42
CA ALA A 230 15.35 1.55 -7.66
C ALA A 230 14.72 2.95 -7.53
N ALA A 231 14.34 3.60 -8.63
CA ALA A 231 13.72 4.92 -8.62
C ALA A 231 12.34 4.93 -7.93
N TYR A 232 11.48 3.98 -8.32
CA TYR A 232 10.14 3.84 -7.76
C TYR A 232 10.16 3.52 -6.26
N GLY A 233 10.87 2.46 -5.87
CA GLY A 233 11.01 2.00 -4.50
C GLY A 233 11.56 3.09 -3.59
N SER A 234 12.61 3.81 -4.03
CA SER A 234 13.17 4.94 -3.27
C SER A 234 12.13 6.04 -3.02
N SER A 235 11.34 6.42 -4.03
CA SER A 235 10.27 7.42 -3.86
C SER A 235 9.16 6.96 -2.91
N LYS A 236 8.79 5.68 -2.94
CA LYS A 236 7.78 5.10 -2.03
C LYS A 236 8.32 4.89 -0.61
N ALA A 237 9.62 4.64 -0.45
CA ALA A 237 10.28 4.59 0.84
C ALA A 237 10.28 5.97 1.50
N ALA A 238 10.61 7.03 0.74
CA ALA A 238 10.53 8.42 1.21
C ALA A 238 9.12 8.78 1.70
N LEU A 239 8.08 8.44 0.92
CA LEU A 239 6.68 8.65 1.32
C LEU A 239 6.31 7.88 2.60
N SER A 240 6.84 6.66 2.77
CA SER A 240 6.57 5.83 3.94
C SER A 240 7.18 6.45 5.21
N MET A 241 8.42 6.91 5.14
CA MET A 241 9.08 7.62 6.25
C MET A 241 8.35 8.92 6.59
N PHE A 242 8.02 9.74 5.59
CA PHE A 242 7.24 10.96 5.78
C PHE A 242 5.91 10.69 6.49
N SER A 243 5.20 9.63 6.10
CA SER A 243 3.93 9.25 6.73
C SER A 243 4.10 8.85 8.20
N ALA A 244 5.17 8.14 8.53
CA ALA A 244 5.47 7.74 9.90
C ALA A 244 5.80 8.93 10.82
N VAL A 245 6.48 9.95 10.28
CA VAL A 245 6.77 11.22 10.97
C VAL A 245 5.48 12.06 11.12
N MET A 246 4.76 12.30 10.02
CA MET A 246 3.53 13.09 10.02
C MET A 246 2.47 12.51 10.98
N ARG A 247 2.40 11.18 11.13
CA ARG A 247 1.53 10.54 12.13
C ARG A 247 1.78 11.05 13.55
N GLN A 248 3.04 11.25 13.92
CA GLN A 248 3.41 11.71 15.25
C GLN A 248 3.13 13.20 15.39
N GLU A 249 3.53 14.01 14.42
CA GLU A 249 3.35 15.47 14.44
C GLU A 249 1.89 15.90 14.39
N LEU A 250 1.06 15.15 13.65
CA LEU A 250 -0.36 15.43 13.47
C LEU A 250 -1.25 14.89 14.60
N SER A 251 -0.70 14.06 15.48
CA SER A 251 -1.44 13.46 16.59
C SER A 251 -2.08 14.49 17.52
N LYS A 252 -1.37 15.59 17.82
CA LYS A 252 -1.86 16.73 18.63
C LYS A 252 -3.02 17.50 18.00
N TRP A 253 -3.19 17.35 16.69
CA TRP A 253 -4.30 17.94 15.92
C TRP A 253 -5.44 16.95 15.69
N GLU A 254 -5.35 15.75 16.27
CA GLU A 254 -6.30 14.65 16.12
C GLU A 254 -6.51 14.16 14.67
N VAL A 255 -5.62 14.54 13.74
CA VAL A 255 -5.62 14.02 12.38
C VAL A 255 -4.92 12.65 12.39
N LYS A 256 -5.61 11.61 11.91
CA LYS A 256 -5.05 10.26 11.84
C LYS A 256 -4.33 10.05 10.52
N VAL A 257 -3.15 9.42 10.56
CA VAL A 257 -2.33 9.15 9.39
C VAL A 257 -2.14 7.65 9.23
N SER A 258 -2.41 7.16 8.02
CA SER A 258 -2.26 5.75 7.65
C SER A 258 -1.44 5.63 6.37
N ILE A 259 -0.51 4.67 6.36
CA ILE A 259 0.19 4.26 5.13
C ILE A 259 -0.44 2.96 4.62
N ILE A 260 -0.73 2.91 3.33
CA ILE A 260 -1.13 1.69 2.63
C ILE A 260 0.04 1.28 1.75
N GLN A 261 0.54 0.05 1.87
CA GLN A 261 1.60 -0.51 1.04
C GLN A 261 1.07 -1.72 0.26
N PRO A 262 0.42 -1.49 -0.90
CA PRO A 262 -0.10 -2.58 -1.72
C PRO A 262 1.02 -3.47 -2.24
N GLY A 263 0.78 -4.79 -2.26
CA GLY A 263 1.69 -5.78 -2.83
C GLY A 263 1.80 -5.67 -4.35
N GLY A 264 0.71 -5.98 -5.06
CA GLY A 264 0.68 -5.93 -6.52
C GLY A 264 -0.73 -6.08 -7.09
N PHE A 265 -1.24 -5.01 -7.71
CA PHE A 265 -2.58 -4.95 -8.28
C PHE A 265 -2.52 -4.47 -9.72
N LYS A 266 -3.33 -5.08 -10.60
CA LYS A 266 -3.42 -4.70 -12.01
C LYS A 266 -4.05 -3.33 -12.11
N THR A 267 -3.25 -2.35 -12.52
CA THR A 267 -3.66 -0.97 -12.74
C THR A 267 -2.94 -0.43 -13.97
N ASN A 268 -3.30 0.80 -14.38
CA ASN A 268 -2.64 1.49 -15.48
C ASN A 268 -1.35 2.23 -15.03
N ILE A 269 -0.87 2.05 -13.79
CA ILE A 269 0.37 2.68 -13.28
C ILE A 269 1.59 2.34 -14.14
N THR A 270 1.49 1.25 -14.88
CA THR A 270 2.53 0.72 -15.74
C THR A 270 2.59 1.45 -17.10
N GLY A 271 1.62 2.32 -17.40
CA GLY A 271 1.53 3.06 -18.67
C GLY A 271 1.08 2.22 -19.87
N THR A 272 0.91 2.90 -21.01
CA THR A 272 0.61 2.27 -22.30
C THR A 272 1.87 1.67 -22.93
N SER A 273 1.71 0.85 -23.97
CA SER A 273 2.84 0.29 -24.73
C SER A 273 3.74 1.40 -25.30
N GLU A 274 3.14 2.46 -25.84
CA GLU A 274 3.83 3.60 -26.45
C GLU A 274 4.61 4.39 -25.40
N ALA A 275 4.01 4.63 -24.23
CA ALA A 275 4.70 5.29 -23.12
C ALA A 275 5.94 4.48 -22.69
N ARG A 276 5.81 3.15 -22.69
CA ARG A 276 6.92 2.24 -22.38
C ARG A 276 8.03 2.26 -23.42
N GLU A 277 7.69 2.32 -24.69
CA GLU A 277 8.69 2.45 -25.76
C GLU A 277 9.47 3.74 -25.66
N ARG A 278 8.78 4.85 -25.34
CA ARG A 278 9.43 6.13 -25.06
C ARG A 278 10.40 6.04 -23.88
N LEU A 279 10.01 5.40 -22.78
CA LEU A 279 10.90 5.20 -21.62
C LEU A 279 12.15 4.40 -21.97
N VAL A 280 12.02 3.35 -22.79
CA VAL A 280 13.18 2.55 -23.22
C VAL A 280 14.09 3.33 -24.16
N LYS A 281 13.49 4.09 -25.10
CA LYS A 281 14.25 4.97 -25.99
C LYS A 281 15.02 6.01 -25.17
N ASP A 282 14.36 6.66 -24.21
CA ASP A 282 14.97 7.66 -23.34
C ASP A 282 16.15 7.09 -22.56
N ILE A 283 16.02 5.87 -22.01
CA ILE A 283 17.15 5.16 -21.39
C ILE A 283 18.30 5.03 -22.39
N LEU A 284 18.07 4.44 -23.56
CA LEU A 284 19.12 4.22 -24.55
C LEU A 284 19.83 5.51 -24.98
N ASP A 285 19.08 6.59 -25.14
CA ASP A 285 19.59 7.90 -25.57
C ASP A 285 20.46 8.58 -24.50
N HIS A 286 20.24 8.28 -23.21
CA HIS A 286 20.96 8.89 -22.08
C HIS A 286 22.08 8.03 -21.47
N LEU A 287 22.30 6.80 -21.96
CA LEU A 287 23.41 5.97 -21.49
C LEU A 287 24.76 6.51 -21.96
N THR A 288 25.76 6.46 -21.07
CA THR A 288 27.15 6.70 -21.45
C THR A 288 27.65 5.59 -22.39
N PRO A 289 28.65 5.87 -23.25
CA PRO A 289 29.20 4.87 -24.16
C PRO A 289 29.65 3.59 -23.44
N ASP A 290 30.35 3.74 -22.31
CA ASP A 290 30.88 2.62 -21.53
C ASP A 290 29.76 1.70 -21.01
N VAL A 291 28.73 2.28 -20.36
CA VAL A 291 27.60 1.51 -19.83
C VAL A 291 26.83 0.82 -20.97
N ARG A 292 26.66 1.49 -22.10
CA ARG A 292 26.02 0.90 -23.29
C ARG A 292 26.81 -0.29 -23.82
N GLU A 293 28.14 -0.21 -23.82
CA GLU A 293 29.01 -1.31 -24.24
C GLU A 293 28.95 -2.48 -23.26
N GLU A 294 29.03 -2.21 -21.95
CA GLU A 294 29.08 -3.21 -20.89
C GLU A 294 27.79 -4.01 -20.76
N TYR A 295 26.64 -3.30 -20.76
CA TYR A 295 25.33 -3.92 -20.66
C TYR A 295 24.89 -4.52 -22.00
N GLY A 296 25.14 -3.82 -23.10
CA GLY A 296 24.68 -4.19 -24.43
C GLY A 296 23.19 -3.88 -24.66
N GLN A 297 22.89 -3.41 -25.87
CA GLN A 297 21.54 -2.98 -26.26
C GLN A 297 20.50 -4.11 -26.16
N GLU A 298 20.88 -5.34 -26.48
CA GLU A 298 20.00 -6.53 -26.37
C GLU A 298 19.49 -6.74 -24.94
N TYR A 299 20.38 -6.63 -23.94
CA TYR A 299 20.00 -6.77 -22.54
C TYR A 299 19.03 -5.66 -22.10
N ILE A 300 19.28 -4.42 -22.52
CA ILE A 300 18.44 -3.26 -22.19
C ILE A 300 17.06 -3.39 -22.82
N LEU A 301 16.99 -3.79 -24.09
CA LEU A 301 15.72 -4.04 -24.77
C LEU A 301 14.97 -5.22 -24.15
N ALA A 302 15.67 -6.25 -23.67
CA ALA A 302 15.06 -7.37 -22.99
C ALA A 302 14.38 -7.00 -21.67
N GLN A 303 14.74 -5.87 -21.04
CA GLN A 303 14.06 -5.35 -19.83
C GLN A 303 12.57 -5.05 -20.08
N LYS A 304 12.16 -4.83 -21.33
CA LYS A 304 10.75 -4.79 -21.73
C LYS A 304 9.97 -6.04 -21.32
N LYS A 305 10.62 -7.22 -21.27
CA LYS A 305 9.97 -8.49 -20.91
C LYS A 305 9.68 -8.58 -19.41
N VAL A 306 10.57 -8.04 -18.58
CA VAL A 306 10.44 -8.01 -17.10
C VAL A 306 9.08 -7.46 -16.68
N PHE A 307 8.65 -6.38 -17.32
CA PHE A 307 7.37 -5.76 -17.04
C PHE A 307 6.17 -6.66 -17.36
N ASN A 308 6.22 -7.42 -18.46
CA ASN A 308 5.13 -8.35 -18.80
C ASN A 308 5.04 -9.46 -17.74
N SER A 309 6.20 -9.96 -17.30
CA SER A 309 6.29 -10.94 -16.21
C SER A 309 5.76 -10.41 -14.88
N PHE A 310 6.04 -9.13 -14.54
CA PHE A 310 5.44 -8.49 -13.36
C PHE A 310 3.91 -8.45 -13.48
N ARG A 311 3.37 -8.02 -14.63
CA ARG A 311 1.92 -7.87 -14.83
C ARG A 311 1.14 -9.17 -14.66
N LEU A 312 1.74 -10.32 -14.98
CA LEU A 312 1.14 -11.64 -14.79
C LEU A 312 0.94 -12.02 -13.31
N ARG A 313 1.77 -11.48 -12.41
CA ARG A 313 1.71 -11.78 -10.96
C ARG A 313 0.79 -10.84 -10.18
N LEU A 314 0.23 -9.81 -10.82
CA LEU A 314 -0.62 -8.82 -10.17
C LEU A 314 -2.06 -9.34 -10.00
N SER A 315 -2.70 -9.01 -8.87
CA SER A 315 -4.12 -9.31 -8.66
C SER A 315 -5.01 -8.41 -9.52
N SER A 316 -6.01 -8.98 -10.19
CA SER A 316 -7.08 -8.20 -10.83
C SER A 316 -8.10 -7.67 -9.83
N ASP A 317 -8.24 -8.34 -8.69
CA ASP A 317 -9.19 -7.96 -7.65
C ASP A 317 -8.61 -6.82 -6.79
N LEU A 318 -9.25 -5.65 -6.87
CA LEU A 318 -8.88 -4.46 -6.10
C LEU A 318 -9.59 -4.40 -4.73
N CYS A 319 -10.56 -5.27 -4.44
CA CYS A 319 -11.34 -5.20 -3.21
C CYS A 319 -10.46 -5.11 -1.94
N PRO A 320 -9.37 -5.90 -1.79
CA PRO A 320 -8.54 -5.81 -0.59
C PRO A 320 -7.95 -4.42 -0.35
N VAL A 321 -7.50 -3.73 -1.40
CA VAL A 321 -6.94 -2.38 -1.24
C VAL A 321 -8.03 -1.34 -0.99
N LEU A 322 -9.20 -1.50 -1.61
CA LEU A 322 -10.34 -0.60 -1.39
C LEU A 322 -10.89 -0.72 0.03
N GLU A 323 -10.98 -1.93 0.56
CA GLU A 323 -11.44 -2.19 1.94
C GLU A 323 -10.46 -1.66 2.98
N ASP A 324 -9.15 -1.81 2.77
CA ASP A 324 -8.12 -1.27 3.66
C ASP A 324 -8.13 0.26 3.66
N ILE A 325 -8.29 0.90 2.49
CA ILE A 325 -8.44 2.35 2.40
C ILE A 325 -9.73 2.79 3.10
N ARG A 326 -10.86 2.09 2.90
CA ARG A 326 -12.11 2.36 3.60
C ARG A 326 -11.92 2.26 5.11
N HIS A 327 -11.24 1.23 5.60
CA HIS A 327 -10.96 1.10 7.03
C HIS A 327 -10.10 2.26 7.53
N ALA A 328 -9.05 2.64 6.79
CA ALA A 328 -8.19 3.78 7.14
C ALA A 328 -8.97 5.10 7.24
N ILE A 329 -9.96 5.33 6.38
CA ILE A 329 -10.77 6.56 6.41
C ILE A 329 -11.93 6.51 7.41
N SER A 330 -12.53 5.35 7.66
CA SER A 330 -13.77 5.23 8.43
C SER A 330 -13.57 4.76 9.86
N ALA A 331 -12.51 4.00 10.15
CA ALA A 331 -12.31 3.48 11.50
C ALA A 331 -12.14 4.61 12.53
N LYS A 332 -12.67 4.39 13.72
CA LYS A 332 -12.48 5.25 14.90
C LYS A 332 -11.02 5.27 15.33
N ARG A 333 -10.36 4.10 15.26
CA ARG A 333 -8.91 3.93 15.51
C ARG A 333 -8.29 3.17 14.34
N PRO A 334 -8.01 3.83 13.21
CA PRO A 334 -7.41 3.15 12.07
C PRO A 334 -6.02 2.61 12.43
N PHE A 335 -5.63 1.49 11.82
CA PHE A 335 -4.23 1.05 11.85
C PHE A 335 -3.34 2.10 11.21
N THR A 336 -2.07 2.13 11.63
CA THR A 336 -1.07 3.04 11.05
C THR A 336 -0.52 2.52 9.74
N PHE A 337 -0.58 1.20 9.52
CA PHE A 337 0.00 0.47 8.39
C PHE A 337 -0.97 -0.59 7.88
N TYR A 338 -1.15 -0.63 6.57
CA TYR A 338 -1.93 -1.64 5.85
C TYR A 338 -1.08 -2.20 4.71
N THR A 339 -1.20 -3.49 4.42
CA THR A 339 -0.45 -4.14 3.34
C THR A 339 -1.34 -5.07 2.51
N PRO A 340 -2.32 -4.52 1.78
CA PRO A 340 -3.25 -5.34 1.00
C PRO A 340 -2.51 -6.11 -0.09
N GLY A 341 -2.89 -7.37 -0.26
CA GLY A 341 -2.31 -8.29 -1.25
C GLY A 341 -1.86 -9.61 -0.65
N ALA A 342 -2.11 -10.70 -1.37
CA ALA A 342 -1.73 -12.04 -0.91
C ALA A 342 -0.21 -12.14 -0.73
N GLY A 343 0.23 -12.56 0.47
CA GLY A 343 1.64 -12.74 0.80
C GLY A 343 2.44 -11.45 1.02
N ALA A 344 1.85 -10.26 0.89
CA ALA A 344 2.59 -9.00 1.06
C ALA A 344 3.19 -8.85 2.47
N TYR A 345 2.43 -9.23 3.51
CA TYR A 345 2.93 -9.22 4.89
C TYR A 345 4.13 -10.17 5.12
N LEU A 346 4.14 -11.33 4.44
CA LEU A 346 5.23 -12.30 4.56
C LEU A 346 6.55 -11.72 4.03
N TRP A 347 6.50 -10.90 2.99
CA TRP A 347 7.67 -10.21 2.46
C TRP A 347 8.26 -9.20 3.44
N PHE A 348 7.41 -8.44 4.14
CA PHE A 348 7.85 -7.55 5.21
C PHE A 348 8.52 -8.31 6.35
N CYS A 349 7.92 -9.41 6.80
CA CYS A 349 8.55 -10.27 7.80
C CYS A 349 9.88 -10.82 7.29
N PHE A 350 9.91 -11.31 6.05
CA PHE A 350 11.10 -11.92 5.48
C PHE A 350 12.26 -10.93 5.40
N VAL A 351 12.06 -9.71 4.89
CA VAL A 351 13.13 -8.70 4.86
C VAL A 351 13.54 -8.23 6.26
N SER A 352 12.61 -8.20 7.22
CA SER A 352 12.91 -7.70 8.57
C SER A 352 13.67 -8.71 9.42
N PHE A 353 13.47 -10.02 9.20
CA PHE A 353 14.03 -11.08 10.05
C PHE A 353 15.11 -11.92 9.37
N SER A 354 15.20 -11.93 8.04
CA SER A 354 16.24 -12.71 7.35
C SER A 354 17.56 -11.94 7.25
N PRO A 355 18.71 -12.63 7.38
CA PRO A 355 20.00 -12.05 7.00
C PRO A 355 19.97 -11.54 5.56
N THR A 356 20.59 -10.39 5.30
CA THR A 356 20.57 -9.71 4.00
C THR A 356 20.98 -10.62 2.84
N GLY A 357 22.03 -11.43 3.00
CA GLY A 357 22.47 -12.35 1.94
C GLY A 357 21.44 -13.43 1.59
N ILE A 358 20.63 -13.88 2.56
CA ILE A 358 19.55 -14.84 2.31
C ILE A 358 18.42 -14.14 1.55
N PHE A 359 18.00 -12.96 2.02
CA PHE A 359 16.99 -12.17 1.34
C PHE A 359 17.39 -11.90 -0.12
N ASP A 360 18.60 -11.42 -0.35
CA ASP A 360 19.10 -11.07 -1.67
C ASP A 360 19.15 -12.28 -2.60
N TYR A 361 19.56 -13.45 -2.11
CA TYR A 361 19.55 -14.69 -2.88
C TYR A 361 18.13 -15.07 -3.33
N PHE A 362 17.14 -15.03 -2.41
CA PHE A 362 15.75 -15.35 -2.76
C PHE A 362 15.14 -14.31 -3.70
N ASN A 363 15.44 -13.02 -3.46
CA ASN A 363 14.99 -11.91 -4.30
C ASN A 363 15.55 -12.05 -5.73
N GLN A 364 16.85 -12.34 -5.87
CA GLN A 364 17.47 -12.62 -7.15
C GLN A 364 16.82 -13.82 -7.85
N LYS A 365 16.59 -14.94 -7.14
CA LYS A 365 16.00 -16.14 -7.74
C LYS A 365 14.54 -15.95 -8.17
N MET A 366 13.75 -15.19 -7.41
CA MET A 366 12.34 -14.96 -7.73
C MET A 366 12.10 -13.86 -8.77
N HIS A 367 13.04 -12.93 -8.90
CA HIS A 367 13.02 -11.80 -9.82
C HIS A 367 14.07 -11.90 -10.94
N ALA A 368 14.70 -13.07 -11.11
CA ALA A 368 15.40 -13.48 -12.33
C ALA A 368 14.36 -13.70 -13.43
N PHE A 369 13.75 -12.62 -13.89
CA PHE A 369 12.66 -12.66 -14.86
C PHE A 369 13.11 -13.11 -16.25
N ASN A 370 14.42 -13.07 -16.52
CA ASN A 370 15.09 -13.65 -17.69
C ASN A 370 16.51 -14.11 -17.31
N ASN A 371 17.04 -15.09 -18.05
CA ASN A 371 18.46 -15.48 -18.01
C ASN A 371 19.36 -14.51 -18.80
N ASP A 372 18.82 -13.38 -19.25
CA ASP A 372 19.57 -12.36 -19.98
C ASP A 372 20.58 -11.74 -19.02
N MET A 373 21.82 -11.62 -19.46
CA MET A 373 22.92 -11.05 -18.68
C MET A 373 23.46 -9.82 -19.41
N PRO A 374 24.00 -8.83 -18.68
CA PRO A 374 24.84 -7.79 -19.27
C PRO A 374 25.91 -8.41 -20.19
N ARG A 375 26.15 -7.79 -21.34
CA ARG A 375 27.02 -8.30 -22.43
C ARG A 375 28.37 -8.79 -21.89
N VAL A 376 29.05 -8.01 -21.06
CA VAL A 376 30.37 -8.36 -20.52
C VAL A 376 30.33 -9.60 -19.63
N LEU A 377 29.25 -9.80 -18.87
CA LEU A 377 29.08 -10.97 -18.01
C LEU A 377 28.75 -12.23 -18.84
N GLY A 378 27.96 -12.08 -19.90
CA GLY A 378 27.69 -13.15 -20.86
C GLY A 378 28.97 -13.70 -21.51
N MET A 379 29.86 -12.81 -21.95
CA MET A 379 31.14 -13.19 -22.57
C MET A 379 32.07 -13.95 -21.62
N ARG A 380 32.12 -13.55 -20.34
CA ARG A 380 32.94 -14.24 -19.31
C ARG A 380 32.45 -15.66 -19.05
N ASN A 381 31.15 -15.89 -19.05
CA ASN A 381 30.56 -17.22 -18.86
C ASN A 381 30.81 -18.14 -20.06
N CYS A 382 30.78 -17.62 -21.29
CA CYS A 382 31.18 -18.38 -22.47
C CYS A 382 32.66 -18.81 -22.42
N LYS A 383 33.57 -17.90 -22.02
CA LYS A 383 35.00 -18.23 -21.86
C LYS A 383 35.23 -19.31 -20.80
N LYS A 384 34.51 -19.28 -19.68
CA LYS A 384 34.60 -20.32 -18.62
C LYS A 384 34.02 -21.69 -19.02
N LYS A 385 33.14 -21.75 -20.02
CA LYS A 385 32.59 -23.01 -20.55
C LYS A 385 33.43 -23.61 -21.68
N ALA A 386 34.31 -22.81 -22.28
CA ALA A 386 35.21 -23.21 -23.36
C ALA A 386 36.61 -23.64 -22.85
N MET A 387 36.90 -23.40 -21.56
CA MET A 387 37.96 -24.03 -20.78
C MET A 387 37.37 -25.21 -20.01
#